data_AF-A0A959QN30-F1
#
_entry.id   AF-A0A959QN30-F1
#
_cell.length_a   1.000
_cell.length_b   1.000
_cell.length_c   1.000
_cell.angle_alpha   90.00
_cell.angle_beta   90.00
_cell.angle_gamma   90.00
#
_symmetry.space_group_name_H-M   'P 1'
#
loop_
_entity.id
_entity.type
_entity.pdbx_description
1 polymer ?
#
loop_
_entity_poly.entity_id
_entity_poly.type
_entity_poly.pdbx_seq_one_letter_code
_entity_poly.pdbx_strand_id
1 'polypeptide(L)'
;MVIIIIYLLLFIIVILSLAVSLVTNNAESWMLANKVIISCGISGGLGGAVYCLRGIYVNYSAKKNWDKAWYPWYFIRPVVSIITGGISFVFLKAGLLVLEAQKDTAETNHWGFYA
;
A
#
# COMPACT_ATOMS: atom_id res chain seq x y z
N MET A 1 21.24 3.36 -14.26
CA MET A 1 20.32 2.23 -14.49
C MET A 1 20.50 1.12 -13.46
N VAL A 2 21.65 0.43 -13.42
CA VAL A 2 21.88 -0.71 -12.49
C VAL A 2 21.62 -0.35 -11.02
N ILE A 3 22.07 0.83 -10.57
CA ILE A 3 21.82 1.34 -9.20
C ILE A 3 20.32 1.43 -8.88
N ILE A 4 19.50 1.87 -9.82
CA ILE A 4 18.04 2.04 -9.62
C ILE A 4 17.37 0.66 -9.53
N ILE A 5 17.82 -0.30 -10.34
CA ILE A 5 17.30 -1.68 -10.30
C ILE A 5 17.66 -2.31 -8.94
N ILE A 6 18.90 -2.19 -8.49
CA ILE A 6 19.33 -2.71 -7.18
C ILE A 6 18.52 -2.06 -6.05
N TYR A 7 18.34 -0.73 -6.09
CA TYR A 7 17.51 -0.01 -5.14
C TYR A 7 16.07 -0.52 -5.11
N LEU A 8 15.42 -0.67 -6.27
CA LEU A 8 14.04 -1.15 -6.35
C LEU A 8 13.91 -2.60 -5.86
N LEU A 9 14.87 -3.47 -6.17
CA LEU A 9 14.88 -4.85 -5.69
C LEU A 9 15.07 -4.92 -4.18
N LEU A 10 16.02 -4.17 -3.63
CA LEU A 10 16.20 -4.06 -2.17
C LEU A 10 14.94 -3.52 -1.50
N PHE A 11 14.31 -2.51 -2.09
CA PHE A 11 13.07 -1.94 -1.58
C PHE A 11 11.94 -2.97 -1.55
N ILE A 12 11.77 -3.78 -2.60
CA ILE A 12 10.79 -4.87 -2.62
C ILE A 12 11.11 -5.92 -1.55
N ILE A 13 12.38 -6.30 -1.39
CA ILE A 13 12.79 -7.27 -0.37
C ILE A 13 12.45 -6.76 1.03
N VAL A 14 12.70 -5.47 1.32
CA VAL A 14 12.35 -4.84 2.60
C VAL A 14 10.84 -4.79 2.82
N ILE A 15 10.05 -4.46 1.79
CA ILE A 15 8.59 -4.46 1.89
C ILE A 15 8.05 -5.88 2.14
N LEU A 16 8.60 -6.88 1.45
CA LEU A 16 8.19 -8.28 1.61
C LEU A 16 8.58 -8.83 2.99
N SER A 17 9.78 -8.52 3.49
CA SER A 17 10.17 -8.94 4.84
C SER A 17 9.28 -8.30 5.90
N LEU A 18 8.93 -7.01 5.75
CA LEU A 18 8.00 -6.32 6.62
C LEU A 18 6.60 -6.96 6.60
N ALA A 19 6.12 -7.32 5.41
CA ALA A 19 4.85 -8.01 5.23
C ALA A 19 4.84 -9.39 5.92
N VAL A 20 5.91 -10.18 5.77
CA VAL A 20 6.04 -11.49 6.43
C VAL A 20 6.07 -11.34 7.94
N SER A 21 6.80 -10.36 8.49
CA SER A 21 6.84 -10.10 9.93
C SER A 21 5.46 -9.75 10.51
N LEU A 22 4.65 -8.99 9.76
CA LEU A 22 3.27 -8.65 10.17
C LEU A 22 2.30 -9.84 10.09
N VAL A 23 2.50 -10.76 9.13
CA VAL A 23 1.67 -11.96 8.98
C VAL A 23 2.00 -12.99 10.06
N THR A 24 3.29 -13.19 10.35
CA THR A 24 3.78 -14.12 11.38
C THR A 24 3.61 -13.61 12.82
N ASN A 25 3.07 -12.39 12.99
CA ASN A 25 2.97 -11.67 14.26
C ASN A 25 4.30 -11.53 15.02
N ASN A 26 5.43 -11.62 14.31
CA ASN A 26 6.77 -11.46 14.86
C ASN A 26 7.23 -9.99 14.83
N ALA A 27 6.28 -9.06 14.77
CA ALA A 27 6.54 -7.62 14.70
C ALA A 27 6.35 -6.98 16.08
N GLU A 28 6.94 -5.80 16.29
CA GLU A 28 6.76 -5.06 17.54
C GLU A 28 5.28 -4.71 17.79
N SER A 29 4.93 -4.55 19.07
CA SER A 29 3.54 -4.32 19.51
C SER A 29 2.86 -3.12 18.84
N TRP A 30 3.59 -2.03 18.59
CA TRP A 30 3.06 -0.85 17.90
C TRP A 30 2.72 -1.13 16.43
N MET A 31 3.44 -2.04 15.77
CA MET A 31 3.16 -2.44 14.40
C MET A 31 1.93 -3.32 14.32
N LEU A 32 1.76 -4.23 15.28
CA LEU A 32 0.59 -5.09 15.37
C LEU A 32 -0.68 -4.30 15.69
N ALA A 33 -0.59 -3.30 16.57
CA ALA A 33 -1.70 -2.37 16.85
C ALA A 33 -2.17 -1.62 15.59
N ASN A 34 -1.24 -1.31 14.68
CA ASN A 34 -1.47 -0.58 13.44
C ASN A 34 -1.41 -1.49 12.20
N LYS A 35 -1.68 -2.78 12.35
CA LYS A 35 -1.47 -3.79 11.29
C LYS A 35 -2.17 -3.44 9.97
N VAL A 36 -3.38 -2.91 10.03
CA VAL A 36 -4.18 -2.62 8.83
C VAL A 36 -3.61 -1.44 8.04
N ILE A 37 -3.30 -0.31 8.70
CA ILE A 37 -2.73 0.86 8.03
C ILE A 37 -1.36 0.55 7.43
N ILE A 38 -0.52 -0.20 8.15
CA ILE A 38 0.80 -0.60 7.67
C ILE A 38 0.65 -1.55 6.47
N SER A 39 -0.29 -2.50 6.51
CA SER A 39 -0.57 -3.42 5.39
C SER A 39 -1.03 -2.67 4.13
N CYS A 40 -1.87 -1.64 4.27
CA CYS A 40 -2.27 -0.77 3.16
C CYS A 40 -1.10 0.05 2.60
N GLY A 41 -0.20 0.54 3.46
CA GLY A 41 1.03 1.20 3.03
C GLY A 41 1.97 0.26 2.27
N ILE A 42 2.17 -0.96 2.78
CA ILE A 42 2.97 -2.03 2.15
C ILE A 42 2.43 -2.37 0.77
N SER A 43 1.11 -2.55 0.62
CA SER A 43 0.50 -2.88 -0.67
C SER A 43 0.67 -1.73 -1.68
N GLY A 44 0.54 -0.48 -1.24
CA GLY A 44 0.83 0.71 -2.04
C GLY A 44 2.29 0.78 -2.49
N GLY A 45 3.24 0.56 -1.57
CA GLY A 45 4.67 0.53 -1.88
C GLY A 45 5.07 -0.57 -2.85
N LEU A 46 4.50 -1.77 -2.69
CA LEU A 46 4.72 -2.91 -3.59
C LEU A 46 4.24 -2.58 -5.01
N GLY A 47 3.02 -2.03 -5.15
CA GLY A 47 2.48 -1.60 -6.44
C GLY A 47 3.33 -0.51 -7.10
N GLY A 48 3.80 0.47 -6.32
CA GLY A 48 4.70 1.53 -6.79
C GLY A 48 6.05 1.00 -7.29
N ALA A 49 6.65 0.04 -6.58
CA ALA A 49 7.91 -0.57 -6.97
C ALA A 49 7.77 -1.43 -8.24
N VAL A 50 6.69 -2.23 -8.36
CA VAL A 50 6.39 -3.01 -9.57
C VAL A 50 6.16 -2.09 -10.78
N TYR A 51 5.46 -0.97 -10.58
CA TYR A 51 5.28 0.03 -11.63
C TYR A 51 6.62 0.64 -12.09
N CYS A 52 7.53 0.92 -11.15
CA CYS A 52 8.87 1.41 -11.46
C CYS A 52 9.66 0.38 -12.28
N LEU A 53 9.60 -0.91 -11.92
CA LEU A 53 10.22 -1.99 -12.70
C LEU A 53 9.64 -2.08 -14.12
N ARG A 54 8.31 -1.98 -14.28
CA ARG A 54 7.67 -1.90 -15.61
C ARG A 54 8.17 -0.69 -16.40
N GLY A 55 8.32 0.46 -15.76
CA GLY A 55 8.86 1.66 -16.37
C GLY A 55 10.29 1.46 -16.90
N ILE A 56 11.15 0.76 -16.16
CA ILE A 56 12.50 0.40 -16.61
C ILE A 56 12.42 -0.52 -17.81
N TYR A 57 11.61 -1.58 -17.75
CA TYR A 57 11.44 -2.52 -18.87
C TYR A 57 11.00 -1.81 -20.17
N VAL A 58 9.98 -0.95 -20.09
CA VAL A 58 9.46 -0.25 -21.28
C VAL A 58 10.45 0.77 -21.81
N ASN A 59 11.04 1.61 -20.95
CA ASN A 59 11.87 2.72 -21.41
C ASN A 59 13.27 2.27 -21.83
N TYR A 60 13.82 1.25 -21.16
CA TYR A 60 15.14 0.71 -21.50
C TYR A 60 15.08 -0.35 -22.58
N SER A 61 14.23 -1.38 -22.43
CA SER A 61 14.23 -2.54 -23.34
C SER A 61 13.37 -2.32 -24.58
N ALA A 62 12.14 -1.82 -24.42
CA ALA A 62 11.20 -1.72 -25.53
C ALA A 62 11.41 -0.45 -26.39
N LYS A 63 11.52 0.71 -25.74
CA LYS A 63 11.60 2.02 -26.43
C LYS A 63 13.02 2.56 -26.60
N LYS A 64 14.02 2.01 -25.89
CA LYS A 64 15.43 2.45 -25.88
C LYS A 64 15.62 3.96 -25.62
N ASN A 65 14.67 4.60 -24.95
CA ASN A 65 14.66 6.04 -24.65
C ASN A 65 14.95 6.28 -23.17
N TRP A 66 16.05 5.73 -22.68
CA TRP A 66 16.44 5.86 -21.28
C TRP A 66 17.14 7.19 -21.03
N ASP A 67 16.49 8.08 -20.26
CA ASP A 67 17.02 9.39 -19.90
C ASP A 67 17.25 9.49 -18.38
N LYS A 68 18.41 10.04 -18.00
CA LYS A 68 18.83 10.28 -16.61
C LYS A 68 17.94 11.30 -15.89
N ALA A 69 17.24 12.18 -16.62
CA ALA A 69 16.28 13.11 -16.04
C ALA A 69 15.16 12.42 -15.26
N TRP A 70 14.87 11.14 -15.57
CA TRP A 70 13.84 10.35 -14.89
C TRP A 70 14.32 9.68 -13.60
N TYR A 71 15.60 9.78 -13.24
CA TYR A 71 16.13 9.12 -12.04
C TYR A 71 15.40 9.50 -10.76
N PRO A 72 15.14 10.79 -10.46
CA PRO A 72 14.42 11.20 -9.25
C PRO A 72 13.04 10.55 -9.16
N TRP A 73 12.36 10.38 -10.29
CA TRP A 73 11.03 9.79 -10.34
C TRP A 73 11.04 8.34 -9.86
N TYR A 74 12.05 7.53 -10.23
CA TYR A 74 12.16 6.14 -9.77
C TYR A 74 12.45 6.02 -8.27
N PHE A 75 13.07 7.03 -7.66
CA PHE A 75 13.34 7.05 -6.22
C PHE A 75 12.15 7.57 -5.40
N ILE A 76 11.49 8.62 -5.86
CA ILE A 76 10.39 9.27 -5.13
C ILE A 76 9.11 8.42 -5.21
N ARG A 77 8.85 7.79 -6.35
CA ARG A 77 7.56 7.14 -6.63
C ARG A 77 7.20 5.98 -5.69
N PRO A 78 8.12 5.07 -5.31
CA PRO A 78 7.81 4.03 -4.33
C PRO A 78 7.38 4.61 -2.97
N VAL A 79 8.03 5.70 -2.53
CA VAL A 79 7.70 6.40 -1.27
C VAL A 79 6.31 7.04 -1.35
N VAL A 80 6.02 7.77 -2.44
CA VAL A 80 4.70 8.36 -2.67
C VAL A 80 3.62 7.27 -2.69
N SER A 81 3.93 6.11 -3.27
CA SER A 81 2.98 5.00 -3.37
C SER A 81 2.65 4.38 -2.00
N ILE A 82 3.62 4.32 -1.07
CA ILE A 82 3.36 3.94 0.33
C ILE A 82 2.39 4.92 0.99
N ILE A 83 2.64 6.23 0.84
CA ILE A 83 1.80 7.28 1.44
C ILE A 83 0.36 7.18 0.90
N THR A 84 0.19 7.00 -0.42
CA THR A 84 -1.14 6.82 -1.01
C THR A 84 -1.83 5.54 -0.54
N GLY A 85 -1.07 4.47 -0.28
CA GLY A 85 -1.58 3.26 0.36
C GLY A 85 -2.10 3.52 1.77
N GLY A 86 -1.36 4.28 2.58
CA GLY A 86 -1.80 4.71 3.91
C GLY A 86 -3.05 5.61 3.88
N ILE A 87 -3.14 6.54 2.91
CA ILE A 87 -4.34 7.38 2.72
C ILE A 87 -5.57 6.54 2.39
N SER A 88 -5.40 5.45 1.63
CA SER A 88 -6.50 4.53 1.28
C SER A 88 -7.11 3.88 2.53
N PHE A 89 -6.31 3.61 3.57
CA PHE A 89 -6.82 3.14 4.86
C PHE A 89 -7.70 4.17 5.56
N VAL A 90 -7.33 5.46 5.53
CA VAL A 90 -8.15 6.53 6.13
C VAL A 90 -9.52 6.59 5.47
N PHE A 91 -9.57 6.51 4.14
CA PHE A 91 -10.84 6.45 3.40
C PHE A 91 -11.66 5.22 3.74
N LEU A 92 -11.04 4.04 3.87
CA LEU A 92 -11.74 2.82 4.27
C LEU A 92 -12.30 2.94 5.69
N LYS A 93 -11.55 3.50 6.63
CA LYS A 93 -12.00 3.71 8.01
C LYS A 93 -13.13 4.74 8.09
N ALA A 94 -13.02 5.86 7.38
CA ALA A 94 -14.07 6.87 7.32
C ALA A 94 -15.35 6.31 6.68
N GLY A 95 -15.23 5.55 5.59
CA GLY A 95 -16.36 4.90 4.94
C GLY A 95 -17.03 3.86 5.85
N LEU A 96 -16.25 3.05 6.56
CA LEU A 96 -16.78 2.09 7.53
C LEU A 96 -17.51 2.80 8.68
N LEU A 97 -16.95 3.89 9.20
CA LEU A 97 -17.58 4.68 10.28
C LEU A 97 -18.96 5.23 9.87
N VAL A 98 -19.08 5.72 8.63
CA VAL A 98 -20.37 6.19 8.09
C VAL A 98 -21.40 5.04 8.00
N LEU A 99 -20.96 3.85 7.60
CA LEU A 99 -21.83 2.66 7.52
C LEU A 99 -22.27 2.17 8.91
N GLU A 100 -21.40 2.25 9.91
CA GLU A 100 -21.73 1.90 11.30
C GLU A 100 -22.72 2.90 11.92
N ALA A 101 -22.53 4.20 11.68
CA ALA A 101 -23.44 5.24 12.18
C ALA A 101 -24.88 5.10 11.63
N GLN A 102 -25.05 4.56 10.42
CA GLN A 102 -26.39 4.28 9.87
C GLN A 102 -27.11 3.12 10.60
N LYS A 103 -26.38 2.16 11.19
CA LYS A 103 -27.00 1.04 11.91
C LYS A 103 -27.67 1.45 13.21
N ASP A 104 -27.16 2.47 13.90
CA ASP A 104 -27.76 2.96 15.15
C ASP A 104 -29.03 3.79 14.92
N THR A 105 -29.23 4.31 13.71
CA THR A 105 -30.44 5.09 13.35
C THR A 105 -31.52 4.22 12.71
N ALA A 106 -31.16 3.05 12.17
CA ALA A 106 -32.10 2.03 11.75
C ALA A 106 -32.62 1.32 13.01
N GLU A 107 -33.68 1.92 13.58
CA GLU A 107 -34.42 1.41 14.73
C GLU A 107 -34.37 -0.11 14.84
N THR A 108 -33.90 -0.59 15.99
CA THR A 108 -34.27 -1.83 16.62
C THR A 108 -35.80 -1.89 16.78
N ASN A 109 -36.51 -2.06 15.66
CA ASN A 109 -37.87 -2.52 15.66
C ASN A 109 -37.82 -3.99 16.08
N HIS A 110 -37.90 -4.21 17.40
CA HIS A 110 -38.11 -5.48 18.10
C HIS A 110 -39.30 -6.32 17.58
N TRP A 111 -39.96 -5.88 16.51
CA TRP A 111 -41.17 -6.42 15.91
C TRP A 111 -40.90 -7.20 14.61
N GLY A 112 -39.69 -7.16 14.06
CA GLY A 112 -39.31 -7.90 12.85
C GLY A 112 -39.13 -9.41 13.01
N PHE A 113 -39.34 -9.95 14.22
CA PHE A 113 -39.22 -11.39 14.51
C PHE A 113 -40.57 -12.15 14.48
N TYR A 114 -41.70 -11.47 14.26
CA TYR A 114 -43.04 -12.07 14.30
C TYR A 114 -43.85 -11.94 12.99
N ALA A 115 -43.20 -11.65 11.86
CA ALA A 115 -43.84 -11.63 10.54
C ALA A 115 -43.25 -12.71 9.62
#